data_AF-A0A936GN05-F1
#
_entry.id   AF-A0A936GN05-F1
#
_cell.length_a   1.000
_cell.length_b   1.000
_cell.length_c   1.000
_cell.angle_alpha   90.00
_cell.angle_beta   90.00
_cell.angle_gamma   90.00
#
_symmetry.space_group_name_H-M   'P 1'
#
loop_
_entity.id
_entity.type
_entity.pdbx_description
1 polymer ?
#
loop_
_entity_poly.entity_id
_entity_poly.type
_entity_poly.pdbx_seq_one_letter_code
_entity_poly.pdbx_strand_id
1 'polypeptide(L)'
;MEINSIEDAKKYAAQKIIRCLSLDETNKRLVVYRDLLCKAVDEETKEICQQEIISLEAWLESVYFKTGNFPQGINELMLELVEWRASIYAFQNTETEKSPFKEHIFYSQWLVGGTYAVFAILGKLVMHQDKFSLIKLWKKVCKFIEQDGVFSKEELKYLKEKLDKESGFFTKKNSKAYEFRHKVIAHNEKNLTIKWDEIDKDIEILVRIWSLIVSWSSYRPDFSIKFRTPEQALSGIENYFTPLEVLLLKAKRKEYISRVILWSRTHLHNSEIDPESGIFFTLN
;
A
#
# COMPACT_ATOMS: atom_id res chain seq x y z
N MET A 1 14.05 18.68 -3.90
CA MET A 1 14.17 18.13 -5.26
C MET A 1 13.11 18.81 -6.10
N GLU A 2 13.54 19.75 -6.93
CA GLU A 2 12.71 20.27 -8.02
C GLU A 2 12.60 19.16 -9.08
N ILE A 3 11.38 18.97 -9.60
CA ILE A 3 11.10 17.92 -10.59
C ILE A 3 10.96 18.65 -11.92
N ASN A 4 11.96 18.51 -12.77
CA ASN A 4 12.09 19.31 -14.00
C ASN A 4 11.80 18.48 -15.27
N SER A 5 11.80 17.15 -15.17
CA SER A 5 11.50 16.22 -16.26
C SER A 5 10.58 15.07 -15.83
N ILE A 6 10.03 14.34 -16.81
CA ILE A 6 9.27 13.09 -16.59
C ILE A 6 10.16 12.07 -15.87
N GLU A 7 11.43 11.96 -16.26
CA GLU A 7 12.38 11.02 -15.67
C GLU A 7 12.68 11.34 -14.20
N ASP A 8 12.89 12.62 -13.87
CA ASP A 8 13.04 13.06 -12.47
C ASP A 8 11.79 12.74 -11.64
N ALA A 9 10.62 12.84 -12.26
CA ALA A 9 9.34 12.56 -11.62
C ALA A 9 9.17 11.06 -11.33
N LYS A 10 9.58 10.19 -12.27
CA LYS A 10 9.62 8.73 -12.10
C LYS A 10 10.57 8.33 -10.96
N LYS A 11 11.80 8.87 -10.96
CA LYS A 11 12.79 8.67 -9.87
C LYS A 11 12.27 9.16 -8.52
N TYR A 12 11.65 10.34 -8.48
CA TYR A 12 11.03 10.87 -7.27
C TYR A 12 9.93 9.95 -6.73
N ALA A 13 9.07 9.43 -7.62
CA ALA A 13 8.01 8.51 -7.23
C ALA A 13 8.57 7.21 -6.67
N ALA A 14 9.54 6.61 -7.34
CA ALA A 14 10.20 5.38 -6.88
C ALA A 14 10.79 5.52 -5.47
N GLN A 15 11.49 6.62 -5.18
CA GLN A 15 12.04 6.91 -3.85
C GLN A 15 10.99 7.03 -2.73
N LYS A 16 9.75 7.36 -3.07
CA LYS A 16 8.64 7.47 -2.10
C LYS A 16 7.87 6.17 -1.92
N ILE A 17 7.85 5.36 -2.96
CA ILE A 17 7.13 4.09 -3.02
C ILE A 17 7.91 2.99 -2.31
N ILE A 18 9.22 2.91 -2.54
CA ILE A 18 10.09 1.84 -2.05
C ILE A 18 10.31 2.00 -0.54
N ARG A 19 10.27 0.87 0.18
CA ARG A 19 10.64 0.76 1.60
C ARG A 19 12.14 1.01 1.76
N CYS A 20 12.51 1.78 2.78
CA CYS A 20 13.90 1.86 3.22
C CYS A 20 14.37 0.49 3.71
N LEU A 21 15.38 -0.08 3.06
CA LEU A 21 15.86 -1.44 3.31
C LEU A 21 16.48 -1.56 4.70
N SER A 22 16.23 -2.68 5.38
CA SER A 22 16.99 -3.04 6.58
C SER A 22 18.46 -3.31 6.25
N LEU A 23 19.34 -3.36 7.26
CA LEU A 23 20.76 -3.69 7.07
C LEU A 23 20.95 -5.02 6.32
N ASP A 24 20.22 -6.05 6.73
CA ASP A 24 20.33 -7.39 6.15
C ASP A 24 19.82 -7.43 4.69
N GLU A 25 18.69 -6.79 4.41
CA GLU A 25 18.15 -6.67 3.04
C GLU A 25 19.08 -5.83 2.14
N THR A 26 19.65 -4.74 2.66
CA THR A 26 20.60 -3.88 1.95
C THR A 26 21.85 -4.67 1.58
N ASN A 27 22.41 -5.41 2.54
CA ASN A 27 23.59 -6.24 2.33
C ASN A 27 23.33 -7.36 1.30
N LYS A 28 22.18 -8.03 1.38
CA LYS A 28 21.77 -9.05 0.39
C LYS A 28 21.70 -8.46 -1.03
N ARG A 29 21.09 -7.28 -1.17
CA ARG A 29 21.01 -6.60 -2.48
C ARG A 29 22.37 -6.13 -2.98
N LEU A 30 23.22 -5.59 -2.11
CA LEU A 30 24.58 -5.21 -2.47
C LEU A 30 25.37 -6.40 -3.02
N VAL A 31 25.25 -7.58 -2.40
CA VAL A 31 25.90 -8.81 -2.90
C VAL A 31 25.39 -9.15 -4.30
N VAL A 32 24.08 -9.13 -4.52
CA VAL A 32 23.47 -9.44 -5.83
C VAL A 32 23.91 -8.45 -6.91
N TYR A 33 23.81 -7.14 -6.66
CA TYR A 33 24.18 -6.14 -7.67
C TYR A 33 25.69 -6.10 -7.94
N ARG A 34 26.53 -6.37 -6.95
CA ARG A 34 27.98 -6.51 -7.18
C ARG A 34 28.28 -7.74 -8.03
N ASP A 35 27.61 -8.86 -7.79
CA ASP A 35 27.76 -10.07 -8.61
C ASP A 35 27.26 -9.85 -10.05
N LEU A 36 26.11 -9.19 -10.24
CA LEU A 36 25.60 -8.81 -11.55
C LEU A 36 26.53 -7.84 -12.28
N LEU A 37 27.08 -6.84 -11.59
CA LEU A 37 28.04 -5.90 -12.16
C LEU A 37 29.30 -6.60 -12.69
N CYS A 38 29.81 -7.59 -11.95
CA CYS A 38 30.95 -8.40 -12.38
C CYS A 38 30.66 -9.27 -13.61
N LYS A 39 29.39 -9.65 -13.83
CA LYS A 39 28.94 -10.53 -14.92
C LYS A 39 28.38 -9.77 -16.12
N ALA A 40 28.07 -8.49 -15.97
CA ALA A 40 27.46 -7.67 -17.01
C ALA A 40 28.43 -7.44 -18.18
N VAL A 41 27.93 -7.69 -19.40
CA VAL A 41 28.71 -7.58 -20.63
C VAL A 41 28.48 -6.24 -21.31
N ASP A 42 27.27 -5.70 -21.22
CA ASP A 42 26.85 -4.41 -21.76
C ASP A 42 27.01 -3.26 -20.74
N GLU A 43 27.29 -2.06 -21.25
CA GLU A 43 27.53 -0.87 -20.41
C GLU A 43 26.27 -0.33 -19.74
N GLU A 44 25.09 -0.52 -20.33
CA GLU A 44 23.82 -0.08 -19.76
C GLU A 44 23.52 -0.83 -18.45
N THR A 45 23.68 -2.16 -18.44
CA THR A 45 23.51 -2.98 -17.24
C THR A 45 24.56 -2.64 -16.18
N LYS A 46 25.80 -2.31 -16.58
CA LYS A 46 26.85 -1.88 -15.63
C LYS A 46 26.51 -0.55 -14.97
N GLU A 47 26.05 0.44 -15.74
CA GLU A 47 25.64 1.74 -15.20
C GLU A 47 24.48 1.60 -14.21
N ILE A 48 23.46 0.81 -14.54
CA ILE A 48 22.33 0.54 -13.65
C ILE A 48 22.81 -0.09 -12.34
N CYS A 49 23.63 -1.16 -12.42
CA CYS A 49 24.13 -1.84 -11.23
C CYS A 49 25.02 -0.91 -10.37
N GLN A 50 25.86 -0.09 -10.97
CA GLN A 50 26.68 0.89 -10.24
C GLN A 50 25.83 1.94 -9.53
N GLN A 51 24.81 2.49 -10.20
CA GLN A 51 23.91 3.45 -9.58
C GLN A 51 23.16 2.85 -8.38
N GLU A 52 22.69 1.62 -8.50
CA GLU A 52 22.03 0.91 -7.40
C GLU A 52 22.98 0.65 -6.22
N ILE A 53 24.23 0.23 -6.48
CA ILE A 53 25.25 0.05 -5.42
C ILE A 53 25.52 1.37 -4.69
N ILE A 54 25.76 2.47 -5.43
CA ILE A 54 26.00 3.79 -4.85
C ILE A 54 24.81 4.23 -3.99
N SER A 55 23.58 4.01 -4.48
CA SER A 55 22.36 4.35 -3.74
C SER A 55 22.23 3.54 -2.44
N LEU A 56 22.53 2.24 -2.48
CA LEU A 56 22.50 1.36 -1.30
C LEU A 56 23.58 1.74 -0.27
N GLU A 57 24.79 2.07 -0.71
CA GLU A 57 25.87 2.54 0.17
C GLU A 57 25.55 3.91 0.79
N ALA A 58 25.03 4.84 -0.01
CA ALA A 58 24.56 6.14 0.49
C ALA A 58 23.41 5.99 1.50
N TRP A 59 22.55 4.98 1.34
CA TRP A 59 21.51 4.65 2.31
C TRP A 59 22.10 4.19 3.65
N LEU A 60 23.06 3.26 3.64
CA LEU A 60 23.76 2.79 4.85
C LEU A 60 24.43 3.94 5.62
N GLU A 61 24.99 4.90 4.88
CA GLU A 61 25.65 6.07 5.46
C GLU A 61 24.68 7.17 5.93
N SER A 62 23.40 7.06 5.59
CA SER A 62 22.40 8.08 5.90
C SER A 62 22.15 8.23 7.40
N VAL A 63 21.83 9.46 7.82
CA VAL A 63 21.42 9.75 9.20
C VAL A 63 20.21 8.91 9.62
N TYR A 64 19.29 8.63 8.69
CA TYR A 64 18.11 7.80 8.95
C TYR A 64 18.50 6.37 9.33
N PHE A 65 19.39 5.75 8.57
CA PHE A 65 19.89 4.42 8.87
C PHE A 65 20.65 4.37 10.19
N LYS A 66 21.57 5.32 10.40
CA LYS A 66 22.37 5.43 11.63
C LYS A 66 21.53 5.69 12.88
N THR A 67 20.36 6.32 12.73
CA THR A 67 19.42 6.57 13.84
C THR A 67 18.36 5.47 14.00
N GLY A 68 18.45 4.38 13.22
CA GLY A 68 17.47 3.30 13.26
C GLY A 68 16.07 3.71 12.77
N ASN A 69 15.97 4.83 12.07
CA ASN A 69 14.72 5.33 11.50
C ASN A 69 14.59 4.78 10.07
N PHE A 70 13.91 3.65 9.94
CA PHE A 70 13.60 3.00 8.66
C PHE A 70 12.18 3.40 8.23
N PRO A 71 11.98 4.55 7.57
CA PRO A 71 10.64 4.95 7.21
C PRO A 71 10.02 3.94 6.24
N GLN A 72 8.80 3.51 6.56
CA GLN A 72 7.98 2.68 5.69
C GLN A 72 7.71 3.43 4.38
N GLY A 73 7.96 2.77 3.25
CA GLY A 73 7.56 3.29 1.94
C GLY A 73 6.05 3.21 1.75
N ILE A 74 5.51 3.92 0.74
CA ILE A 74 4.08 3.86 0.42
C ILE A 74 3.62 2.42 0.13
N ASN A 75 4.48 1.58 -0.49
CA ASN A 75 4.17 0.16 -0.71
C ASN A 75 3.86 -0.58 0.59
N GLU A 76 4.70 -0.40 1.61
CA GLU A 76 4.54 -1.11 2.88
C GLU A 76 3.28 -0.65 3.61
N LEU A 77 3.01 0.66 3.59
CA LEU A 77 1.75 1.21 4.13
C LEU A 77 0.53 0.64 3.41
N MET A 78 0.55 0.57 2.07
CA MET A 78 -0.56 0.00 1.30
C MET A 78 -0.76 -1.49 1.56
N LEU A 79 0.33 -2.27 1.62
CA LEU A 79 0.27 -3.69 1.94
C LEU A 79 -0.26 -3.92 3.36
N GLU A 80 0.25 -3.19 4.34
CA GLU A 80 -0.17 -3.31 5.74
C GLU A 80 -1.65 -2.92 5.93
N LEU A 81 -2.10 -1.85 5.26
CA LEU A 81 -3.51 -1.45 5.23
C LEU A 81 -4.42 -2.58 4.73
N VAL A 82 -4.07 -3.17 3.58
CA VAL A 82 -4.85 -4.25 2.99
C VAL A 82 -4.81 -5.49 3.85
N GLU A 83 -3.67 -5.82 4.45
CA GLU A 83 -3.52 -7.00 5.33
C GLU A 83 -4.40 -6.91 6.58
N TRP A 84 -4.40 -5.75 7.25
CA TRP A 84 -5.27 -5.53 8.39
C TRP A 84 -6.74 -5.64 7.99
N ARG A 85 -7.12 -4.97 6.90
CA ARG A 85 -8.51 -4.97 6.45
C ARG A 85 -8.97 -6.35 5.97
N ALA A 86 -8.13 -7.09 5.26
CA ALA A 86 -8.44 -8.45 4.79
C ALA A 86 -8.62 -9.43 5.96
N SER A 87 -7.82 -9.27 7.02
CA SER A 87 -7.97 -10.06 8.24
C SER A 87 -9.28 -9.73 8.96
N ILE A 88 -9.59 -8.45 9.15
CA ILE A 88 -10.88 -8.02 9.73
C ILE A 88 -12.06 -8.54 8.89
N TYR A 89 -11.97 -8.42 7.57
CA TYR A 89 -12.98 -8.94 6.64
C TYR A 89 -13.20 -10.44 6.84
N ALA A 90 -12.13 -11.22 6.98
CA ALA A 90 -12.22 -12.66 7.20
C ALA A 90 -13.01 -13.01 8.45
N PHE A 91 -12.71 -12.37 9.59
CA PHE A 91 -13.42 -12.61 10.85
C PHE A 91 -14.86 -12.11 10.85
N GLN A 92 -15.16 -11.04 10.10
CA GLN A 92 -16.52 -10.52 9.93
C GLN A 92 -17.40 -11.46 9.08
N ASN A 93 -16.82 -12.13 8.10
CA ASN A 93 -17.54 -12.92 7.10
C ASN A 93 -17.37 -14.43 7.26
N THR A 94 -16.88 -14.87 8.43
CA THR A 94 -16.79 -16.29 8.79
C THR A 94 -17.63 -16.53 10.03
N GLU A 95 -18.58 -17.44 9.91
CA GLU A 95 -19.30 -18.02 11.05
C GLU A 95 -18.40 -19.07 11.70
N THR A 96 -18.37 -19.07 13.02
CA THR A 96 -17.54 -19.97 13.82
C THR A 96 -18.44 -20.68 14.81
N GLU A 97 -18.46 -22.01 14.79
CA GLU A 97 -19.26 -22.86 15.67
C GLU A 97 -18.88 -22.64 17.14
N LYS A 98 -17.58 -22.41 17.38
CA LYS A 98 -17.09 -21.92 18.65
C LYS A 98 -17.19 -20.40 18.66
N SER A 99 -18.23 -19.89 19.30
CA SER A 99 -18.37 -18.47 19.62
C SER A 99 -17.67 -17.97 20.92
N PRO A 100 -16.67 -18.63 21.57
CA PRO A 100 -15.93 -17.99 22.65
C PRO A 100 -14.83 -17.04 22.14
N PHE A 101 -14.30 -17.22 20.91
CA PHE A 101 -13.21 -16.33 20.44
C PHE A 101 -13.68 -14.89 20.23
N LYS A 102 -14.82 -14.68 19.57
CA LYS A 102 -15.38 -13.34 19.39
C LYS A 102 -15.79 -12.68 20.72
N GLU A 103 -15.99 -13.47 21.77
CA GLU A 103 -16.30 -13.03 23.13
C GLU A 103 -15.03 -12.81 23.98
N HIS A 104 -13.87 -13.31 23.56
CA HIS A 104 -12.62 -13.10 24.29
C HIS A 104 -12.17 -11.63 24.24
N ILE A 105 -11.66 -11.16 25.38
CA ILE A 105 -11.06 -9.82 25.49
C ILE A 105 -9.94 -9.60 24.47
N PHE A 106 -9.17 -10.66 24.17
CA PHE A 106 -8.13 -10.63 23.15
C PHE A 106 -8.68 -10.27 21.77
N TYR A 107 -9.78 -10.90 21.33
CA TYR A 107 -10.39 -10.59 20.03
C TYR A 107 -10.90 -9.15 19.99
N SER A 108 -11.56 -8.70 21.06
CA SER A 108 -12.02 -7.31 21.15
C SER A 108 -10.86 -6.31 21.04
N GLN A 109 -9.77 -6.54 21.79
CA GLN A 109 -8.57 -5.71 21.72
C GLN A 109 -7.88 -5.77 20.35
N TRP A 110 -7.78 -6.96 19.76
CA TRP A 110 -7.21 -7.16 18.42
C TRP A 110 -8.03 -6.44 17.36
N LEU A 111 -9.36 -6.54 17.40
CA LEU A 111 -10.25 -5.89 16.44
C LEU A 111 -10.17 -4.36 16.57
N VAL A 112 -10.17 -3.83 17.80
CA VAL A 112 -9.98 -2.39 18.05
C VAL A 112 -8.61 -1.92 17.58
N GLY A 113 -7.54 -2.67 17.89
CA GLY A 113 -6.17 -2.36 17.49
C GLY A 113 -6.00 -2.39 15.96
N GLY A 114 -6.51 -3.43 15.29
CA GLY A 114 -6.47 -3.56 13.84
C GLY A 114 -7.30 -2.50 13.14
N THR A 115 -8.46 -2.15 13.71
CA THR A 115 -9.27 -1.02 13.24
C THR A 115 -8.48 0.28 13.32
N TYR A 116 -7.88 0.58 14.47
CA TYR A 116 -7.04 1.76 14.64
C TYR A 116 -5.86 1.77 13.65
N ALA A 117 -5.22 0.63 13.41
CA ALA A 117 -4.15 0.49 12.43
C ALA A 117 -4.61 0.86 11.02
N VAL A 118 -5.76 0.34 10.56
CA VAL A 118 -6.36 0.71 9.27
C VAL A 118 -6.54 2.22 9.16
N PHE A 119 -7.19 2.85 10.14
CA PHE A 119 -7.47 4.29 10.09
C PHE A 119 -6.20 5.15 10.22
N ALA A 120 -5.23 4.73 11.02
CA ALA A 120 -3.95 5.41 11.15
C ALA A 120 -3.17 5.38 9.82
N ILE A 121 -3.12 4.22 9.15
CA ILE A 121 -2.45 4.08 7.86
C ILE A 121 -3.19 4.85 6.77
N LEU A 122 -4.52 4.75 6.69
CA LEU A 122 -5.34 5.58 5.79
C LEU A 122 -5.01 7.06 5.98
N GLY A 123 -4.99 7.52 7.24
CA GLY A 123 -4.60 8.88 7.61
C GLY A 123 -3.22 9.29 7.06
N LYS A 124 -2.19 8.45 7.20
CA LYS A 124 -0.85 8.71 6.65
C LYS A 124 -0.87 8.83 5.12
N LEU A 125 -1.59 7.94 4.44
CA LEU A 125 -1.67 7.90 2.97
C LEU A 125 -2.36 9.14 2.39
N VAL A 126 -3.39 9.67 3.07
CA VAL A 126 -4.19 10.79 2.56
C VAL A 126 -3.66 12.18 2.98
N MET A 127 -2.91 12.28 4.09
CA MET A 127 -2.49 13.58 4.65
C MET A 127 -1.49 14.34 3.79
N HIS A 128 -1.85 15.55 3.36
CA HIS A 128 -0.98 16.43 2.57
C HIS A 128 0.35 16.83 3.22
N GLN A 129 0.45 16.77 4.55
CA GLN A 129 1.66 17.14 5.28
C GLN A 129 2.65 15.98 5.43
N ASP A 130 2.18 14.72 5.37
CA ASP A 130 3.04 13.55 5.58
C ASP A 130 4.08 13.39 4.45
N LYS A 131 5.24 12.81 4.77
CA LYS A 131 6.33 12.54 3.81
C LYS A 131 6.01 11.32 2.92
N PHE A 132 5.15 10.41 3.40
CA PHE A 132 4.74 9.15 2.77
C PHE A 132 3.25 9.14 2.40
N SER A 133 2.67 10.32 2.19
CA SER A 133 1.31 10.42 1.65
C SER A 133 1.28 10.11 0.15
N LEU A 134 0.45 9.13 -0.21
CA LEU A 134 0.14 8.79 -1.58
C LEU A 134 -0.54 9.95 -2.33
N ILE A 135 -1.46 10.66 -1.67
CA ILE A 135 -2.16 11.81 -2.29
C ILE A 135 -1.20 12.96 -2.56
N LYS A 136 -0.26 13.22 -1.64
CA LYS A 136 0.79 14.22 -1.86
C LYS A 136 1.71 13.83 -3.00
N LEU A 137 2.08 12.54 -3.08
CA LEU A 137 2.89 12.03 -4.19
C LEU A 137 2.13 12.23 -5.51
N TRP A 138 0.89 11.78 -5.60
CA TRP A 138 0.02 11.96 -6.77
C TRP A 138 -0.01 13.42 -7.23
N LYS A 139 -0.30 14.37 -6.33
CA LYS A 139 -0.37 15.81 -6.67
C LYS A 139 0.94 16.36 -7.24
N LYS A 140 2.08 15.78 -6.88
CA LYS A 140 3.39 16.19 -7.41
C LYS A 140 3.68 15.59 -8.79
N VAL A 141 3.26 14.35 -9.02
CA VAL A 141 3.64 13.60 -10.23
C VAL A 141 2.56 13.54 -11.30
N CYS A 142 1.29 13.82 -10.98
CA CYS A 142 0.16 13.61 -11.89
C CYS A 142 0.27 14.39 -13.21
N LYS A 143 0.81 15.62 -13.18
CA LYS A 143 1.04 16.40 -14.40
C LYS A 143 2.03 15.71 -15.35
N PHE A 144 3.01 14.99 -14.81
CA PHE A 144 4.00 14.27 -15.61
C PHE A 144 3.44 12.95 -16.12
N ILE A 145 2.62 12.26 -15.31
CA ILE A 145 1.86 11.07 -15.74
C ILE A 145 0.98 11.41 -16.95
N GLU A 146 0.28 12.54 -16.90
CA GLU A 146 -0.56 13.01 -18.02
C GLU A 146 0.24 13.38 -19.27
N GLN A 147 1.41 14.01 -19.08
CA GLN A 147 2.30 14.36 -20.19
C GLN A 147 2.89 13.13 -20.88
N ASP A 148 3.19 12.08 -20.11
CA ASP A 148 3.72 10.81 -20.64
C ASP A 148 2.68 10.06 -21.49
N GLY A 149 1.38 10.32 -21.26
CA GLY A 149 0.30 9.82 -22.12
C GLY A 149 0.04 8.32 -22.04
N VAL A 150 0.63 7.62 -21.06
CA VAL A 150 0.56 6.15 -20.92
C VAL A 150 -0.81 5.65 -20.41
N PHE A 151 -1.58 6.48 -19.71
CA PHE A 151 -2.88 6.09 -19.16
C PHE A 151 -4.04 6.90 -19.75
N SER A 152 -5.25 6.33 -19.68
CA SER A 152 -6.50 6.99 -20.11
C SER A 152 -6.65 8.38 -19.47
N LYS A 153 -6.93 9.38 -20.33
CA LYS A 153 -7.14 10.77 -19.90
C LYS A 153 -8.40 10.92 -19.07
N GLU A 154 -9.43 10.13 -19.36
CA GLU A 154 -10.71 10.08 -18.66
C GLU A 154 -10.51 9.62 -17.23
N GLU A 155 -9.73 8.56 -17.02
CA GLU A 155 -9.39 8.05 -15.69
C GLU A 155 -8.59 9.08 -14.88
N LEU A 156 -7.56 9.70 -15.50
CA LEU A 156 -6.75 10.72 -14.83
C LEU A 156 -7.57 11.95 -14.44
N LYS A 157 -8.49 12.38 -15.31
CA LYS A 157 -9.43 13.47 -15.03
C LYS A 157 -10.35 13.11 -13.86
N TYR A 158 -10.97 11.92 -13.89
CA TYR A 158 -11.83 11.44 -12.83
C TYR A 158 -11.11 11.40 -11.48
N LEU A 159 -9.90 10.84 -11.44
CA LEU A 159 -9.07 10.80 -10.24
C LEU A 159 -8.70 12.19 -9.73
N LYS A 160 -8.36 13.14 -10.61
CA LYS A 160 -8.10 14.52 -10.21
C LYS A 160 -9.30 15.17 -9.53
N GLU A 161 -10.49 15.01 -10.10
CA GLU A 161 -11.74 15.52 -9.51
C GLU A 161 -12.02 14.87 -8.15
N LYS A 162 -11.84 13.54 -8.03
CA LYS A 162 -11.99 12.83 -6.75
C LYS A 162 -10.95 13.23 -5.69
N LEU A 163 -9.79 13.73 -6.08
CA LEU A 163 -8.71 14.13 -5.16
C LEU A 163 -8.62 15.64 -4.92
N ASP A 164 -9.61 16.38 -5.41
CA ASP A 164 -9.71 17.81 -5.19
C ASP A 164 -9.70 18.15 -3.69
N LYS A 165 -9.04 19.26 -3.33
CA LYS A 165 -8.82 19.61 -1.92
C LYS A 165 -10.10 20.09 -1.22
N GLU A 166 -11.05 20.65 -1.96
CA GLU A 166 -12.22 21.33 -1.39
C GLU A 166 -13.50 20.50 -1.58
N SER A 167 -13.62 19.86 -2.74
CA SER A 167 -14.80 19.11 -3.16
C SER A 167 -14.56 17.60 -3.28
N GLY A 168 -13.32 17.16 -3.19
CA GLY A 168 -12.94 15.76 -3.41
C GLY A 168 -13.40 14.81 -2.31
N PHE A 169 -13.06 13.54 -2.52
CA PHE A 169 -13.42 12.40 -1.69
C PHE A 169 -12.72 12.44 -0.33
N PHE A 170 -11.43 12.82 -0.29
CA PHE A 170 -10.63 12.90 0.94
C PHE A 170 -10.69 14.25 1.65
N THR A 171 -11.90 14.76 1.87
CA THR A 171 -12.16 15.97 2.69
C THR A 171 -12.77 15.60 4.04
N LYS A 172 -12.75 16.53 5.01
CA LYS A 172 -13.40 16.33 6.33
C LYS A 172 -14.89 15.97 6.21
N LYS A 173 -15.55 16.38 5.13
CA LYS A 173 -16.98 16.15 4.88
C LYS A 173 -17.24 14.83 4.16
N ASN A 174 -16.31 14.39 3.30
CA ASN A 174 -16.56 13.30 2.35
C ASN A 174 -15.79 12.00 2.65
N SER A 175 -14.69 12.02 3.42
CA SER A 175 -13.96 10.80 3.81
C SER A 175 -14.24 10.41 5.25
N LYS A 176 -14.73 9.18 5.40
CA LYS A 176 -15.02 8.58 6.70
C LYS A 176 -13.76 8.22 7.48
N ALA A 177 -12.64 7.97 6.80
CA ALA A 177 -11.36 7.83 7.46
C ALA A 177 -10.91 9.12 8.16
N TYR A 178 -11.16 10.28 7.55
CA TYR A 178 -10.90 11.59 8.16
C TYR A 178 -11.85 11.91 9.31
N GLU A 179 -13.15 11.59 9.16
CA GLU A 179 -14.15 11.73 10.22
C GLU A 179 -13.79 10.86 11.44
N PHE A 180 -13.50 9.57 11.20
CA PHE A 180 -13.13 8.61 12.25
C PHE A 180 -11.91 9.08 13.02
N ARG A 181 -10.83 9.50 12.35
CA ARG A 181 -9.63 9.99 13.04
C ARG A 181 -9.92 11.22 13.91
N HIS A 182 -10.68 12.19 13.41
CA HIS A 182 -11.03 13.36 14.24
C HIS A 182 -11.84 12.95 15.45
N LYS A 183 -12.79 12.01 15.31
CA LYS A 183 -13.66 11.54 16.40
C LYS A 183 -12.94 10.66 17.41
N VAL A 184 -12.03 9.78 16.97
CA VAL A 184 -11.23 8.92 17.84
C VAL A 184 -10.15 9.70 18.59
N ILE A 185 -9.45 10.62 17.92
CA ILE A 185 -8.49 11.52 18.59
C ILE A 185 -9.20 12.45 19.57
N ALA A 186 -10.44 12.87 19.27
CA ALA A 186 -11.22 13.69 20.17
C ALA A 186 -11.72 12.94 21.41
N HIS A 187 -11.50 11.62 21.55
CA HIS A 187 -11.96 10.80 22.69
C HIS A 187 -13.47 10.93 23.02
N ASN A 188 -14.28 11.48 22.12
CA ASN A 188 -15.59 12.05 22.48
C ASN A 188 -16.80 11.18 22.07
N GLU A 189 -16.64 10.15 21.24
CA GLU A 189 -17.76 9.30 20.83
C GLU A 189 -17.49 7.83 21.22
N LYS A 190 -18.27 7.32 22.17
CA LYS A 190 -18.10 5.97 22.74
C LYS A 190 -18.43 4.82 21.78
N ASN A 191 -19.05 5.06 20.63
CA ASN A 191 -19.47 3.99 19.70
C ASN A 191 -19.59 4.52 18.27
N LEU A 192 -18.48 4.63 17.53
CA LEU A 192 -18.59 4.82 16.08
C LEU A 192 -18.89 3.47 15.42
N THR A 193 -20.11 3.27 14.92
CA THR A 193 -20.40 2.12 14.06
C THR A 193 -19.65 2.31 12.74
N ILE A 194 -18.60 1.53 12.53
CA ILE A 194 -17.78 1.60 11.31
C ILE A 194 -18.53 0.91 10.18
N LYS A 195 -18.86 1.66 9.14
CA LYS A 195 -19.37 1.12 7.88
C LYS A 195 -18.19 0.75 6.98
N TRP A 196 -17.76 -0.51 7.07
CA TRP A 196 -16.58 -0.98 6.35
C TRP A 196 -16.70 -0.85 4.83
N ASP A 197 -17.90 -0.97 4.24
CA ASP A 197 -18.10 -0.75 2.80
C ASP A 197 -17.77 0.68 2.36
N GLU A 198 -17.94 1.67 3.24
CA GLU A 198 -17.55 3.06 2.95
C GLU A 198 -16.01 3.20 3.03
N ILE A 199 -15.36 2.48 3.94
CA ILE A 199 -13.89 2.44 4.06
C ILE A 199 -13.26 1.69 2.89
N ASP A 200 -13.91 0.63 2.40
CA ASP A 200 -13.43 -0.14 1.26
C ASP A 200 -13.39 0.71 -0.02
N LYS A 201 -14.30 1.69 -0.16
CA LYS A 201 -14.25 2.70 -1.24
C LYS A 201 -13.06 3.66 -1.10
N ASP A 202 -12.75 4.10 0.13
CA ASP A 202 -11.54 4.89 0.40
C ASP A 202 -10.28 4.09 -0.03
N ILE A 203 -10.24 2.79 0.32
CA ILE A 203 -9.13 1.89 -0.02
C ILE A 203 -9.04 1.66 -1.54
N GLU A 204 -10.17 1.42 -2.22
CA GLU A 204 -10.24 1.20 -3.67
C GLU A 204 -9.61 2.37 -4.45
N ILE A 205 -9.95 3.61 -4.11
CA ILE A 205 -9.37 4.80 -4.75
C ILE A 205 -7.86 4.87 -4.53
N LEU A 206 -7.40 4.61 -3.29
CA LEU A 206 -5.97 4.62 -2.98
C LEU A 206 -5.22 3.50 -3.70
N VAL A 207 -5.79 2.30 -3.79
CA VAL A 207 -5.24 1.16 -4.52
C VAL A 207 -5.07 1.50 -5.99
N ARG A 208 -6.06 2.16 -6.61
CA ARG A 208 -5.96 2.56 -8.01
C ARG A 208 -4.84 3.58 -8.24
N ILE A 209 -4.79 4.64 -7.43
CA ILE A 209 -3.73 5.66 -7.52
C ILE A 209 -2.36 5.03 -7.33
N TRP A 210 -2.22 4.17 -6.33
CA TRP A 210 -0.99 3.43 -6.05
C TRP A 210 -0.56 2.60 -7.26
N SER A 211 -1.48 1.83 -7.86
CA SER A 211 -1.23 1.01 -9.04
C SER A 211 -0.71 1.82 -10.24
N LEU A 212 -1.33 2.99 -10.51
CA LEU A 212 -0.92 3.87 -11.60
C LEU A 212 0.48 4.43 -11.39
N ILE A 213 0.79 4.95 -10.19
CA ILE A 213 2.11 5.53 -9.92
C ILE A 213 3.20 4.44 -10.00
N VAL A 214 2.96 3.28 -9.41
CA VAL A 214 3.95 2.18 -9.42
C VAL A 214 4.20 1.70 -10.85
N SER A 215 3.13 1.47 -11.62
CA SER A 215 3.24 1.04 -13.02
C SER A 215 4.00 2.07 -13.87
N TRP A 216 3.73 3.35 -13.68
CA TRP A 216 4.36 4.43 -14.46
C TRP A 216 5.82 4.69 -14.09
N SER A 217 6.18 4.59 -12.81
CA SER A 217 7.51 4.95 -12.33
C SER A 217 8.64 4.02 -12.80
N SER A 218 8.33 2.96 -13.57
CA SER A 218 9.27 2.08 -14.28
C SER A 218 10.33 1.34 -13.43
N TYR A 219 10.44 1.64 -12.14
CA TYR A 219 11.17 0.82 -11.18
C TYR A 219 10.31 -0.39 -10.80
N ARG A 220 10.40 -1.46 -11.59
CA ARG A 220 10.03 -2.80 -11.15
C ARG A 220 11.27 -3.59 -10.73
N PRO A 221 11.83 -3.40 -9.52
CA PRO A 221 12.53 -4.48 -8.88
C PRO A 221 11.50 -5.31 -8.13
N ASP A 222 11.22 -6.44 -8.76
CA ASP A 222 10.61 -7.68 -8.29
C ASP A 222 10.85 -7.98 -6.78
N PHE A 223 10.01 -8.87 -6.22
CA PHE A 223 10.00 -9.43 -4.85
C PHE A 223 9.35 -8.66 -3.69
N SER A 224 9.22 -7.33 -3.71
CA SER A 224 8.78 -6.58 -2.51
C SER A 224 7.26 -6.36 -2.33
N ILE A 225 6.47 -6.50 -3.40
CA ILE A 225 5.01 -6.27 -3.34
C ILE A 225 4.29 -7.61 -3.31
N LYS A 226 4.28 -8.23 -2.13
CA LYS A 226 3.59 -9.50 -1.88
C LYS A 226 2.81 -9.41 -0.58
N PHE A 227 1.57 -9.89 -0.62
CA PHE A 227 0.82 -10.16 0.60
C PHE A 227 1.44 -11.36 1.32
N ARG A 228 1.27 -11.41 2.63
CA ARG A 228 1.63 -12.57 3.45
C ARG A 228 0.89 -13.80 2.94
N THR A 229 1.53 -14.96 3.00
CA THR A 229 0.83 -16.21 2.70
C THR A 229 -0.31 -16.43 3.71
N PRO A 230 -1.35 -17.20 3.37
CA PRO A 230 -2.42 -17.53 4.31
C PRO A 230 -1.90 -18.12 5.63
N GLU A 231 -0.81 -18.90 5.58
CA GLU A 231 -0.14 -19.51 6.73
C GLU A 231 0.53 -18.44 7.60
N GLN A 232 1.20 -17.47 6.99
CA GLN A 232 1.83 -16.37 7.74
C GLN A 232 0.78 -15.46 8.40
N ALA A 233 -0.29 -15.13 7.67
CA ALA A 233 -1.27 -14.13 8.10
C ALA A 233 -2.21 -14.62 9.22
N LEU A 234 -2.46 -15.93 9.28
CA LEU A 234 -3.35 -16.54 10.27
C LEU A 234 -2.60 -17.57 11.14
N SER A 235 -1.29 -17.41 11.30
CA SER A 235 -0.52 -18.28 12.20
C SER A 235 -0.89 -18.05 13.66
N GLY A 236 -0.92 -19.12 14.45
CA GLY A 236 -1.12 -19.07 15.91
C GLY A 236 -2.59 -19.07 16.34
N ILE A 237 -3.55 -19.10 15.41
CA ILE A 237 -4.99 -19.17 15.74
C ILE A 237 -5.54 -20.61 15.70
N GLU A 238 -4.74 -21.57 15.24
CA GLU A 238 -5.17 -22.95 14.98
C GLU A 238 -5.66 -23.68 16.24
N ASN A 239 -5.22 -23.25 17.43
CA ASN A 239 -5.68 -23.82 18.70
C ASN A 239 -7.07 -23.31 19.13
N TYR A 240 -7.54 -22.19 18.56
CA TYR A 240 -8.81 -21.55 18.93
C TYR A 240 -9.94 -21.88 17.96
N PHE A 241 -9.60 -22.35 16.76
CA PHE A 241 -10.52 -22.65 15.67
C PHE A 241 -10.37 -24.09 15.20
N THR A 242 -11.47 -24.68 14.75
CA THR A 242 -11.43 -25.95 14.03
C THR A 242 -10.66 -25.81 12.71
N PRO A 243 -10.10 -26.90 12.16
CA PRO A 243 -9.44 -26.86 10.87
C PRO A 243 -10.32 -26.29 9.74
N LEU A 244 -11.63 -26.56 9.79
CA LEU A 244 -12.60 -26.03 8.82
C LEU A 244 -12.77 -24.50 8.95
N GLU A 245 -12.90 -23.99 10.18
CA GLU A 245 -12.99 -22.54 10.43
C GLU A 245 -11.72 -21.81 9.99
N VAL A 246 -10.53 -22.37 10.26
CA VAL A 246 -9.26 -21.81 9.77
C VAL A 246 -9.24 -21.75 8.24
N LEU A 247 -9.71 -22.81 7.57
CA LEU A 247 -9.81 -22.85 6.11
C LEU A 247 -10.77 -21.76 5.58
N LEU A 248 -11.92 -21.56 6.22
CA LEU A 248 -12.88 -20.51 5.86
C LEU A 248 -12.32 -19.11 6.07
N LEU A 249 -11.61 -18.85 7.19
CA LEU A 249 -10.93 -17.59 7.44
C LEU A 249 -9.87 -17.30 6.35
N LYS A 250 -9.06 -18.31 5.99
CA LYS A 250 -8.09 -18.20 4.89
C LYS A 250 -8.79 -17.87 3.56
N ALA A 251 -9.91 -18.52 3.26
CA ALA A 251 -10.69 -18.29 2.05
C ALA A 251 -11.27 -16.86 2.01
N LYS A 252 -11.85 -16.36 3.10
CA LYS A 252 -12.39 -15.01 3.18
C LYS A 252 -11.33 -13.92 3.12
N ARG A 253 -10.15 -14.14 3.74
CA ARG A 253 -9.00 -13.25 3.55
C ARG A 253 -8.59 -13.17 2.08
N LYS A 254 -8.49 -14.33 1.41
CA LYS A 254 -8.14 -14.41 -0.01
C LYS A 254 -9.17 -13.69 -0.87
N GLU A 255 -10.46 -13.84 -0.58
CA GLU A 255 -11.55 -13.14 -1.26
C GLU A 255 -11.34 -11.61 -1.25
N TYR A 256 -11.03 -11.04 -0.09
CA TYR A 256 -10.77 -9.60 0.01
C TYR A 256 -9.52 -9.16 -0.77
N ILE A 257 -8.43 -9.93 -0.67
CA ILE A 257 -7.20 -9.67 -1.44
C ILE A 257 -7.49 -9.71 -2.94
N SER A 258 -8.30 -10.66 -3.42
CA SER A 258 -8.71 -10.72 -4.82
C SER A 258 -9.48 -9.48 -5.27
N ARG A 259 -10.33 -8.90 -4.41
CA ARG A 259 -10.99 -7.61 -4.69
C ARG A 259 -9.97 -6.48 -4.83
N VAL A 260 -8.98 -6.40 -3.94
CA VAL A 260 -7.91 -5.39 -4.01
C VAL A 260 -7.09 -5.54 -5.29
N ILE A 261 -6.75 -6.77 -5.68
CA ILE A 261 -6.06 -7.04 -6.94
C ILE A 261 -6.90 -6.54 -8.12
N LEU A 262 -8.21 -6.79 -8.11
CA LEU A 262 -9.13 -6.30 -9.14
C LEU A 262 -9.19 -4.76 -9.17
N TRP A 263 -9.34 -4.09 -8.01
CA TRP A 263 -9.33 -2.63 -7.90
C TRP A 263 -8.05 -2.01 -8.48
N SER A 264 -6.91 -2.67 -8.32
CA SER A 264 -5.64 -2.18 -8.87
C SER A 264 -5.63 -2.09 -10.41
N ARG A 265 -6.53 -2.83 -11.06
CA ARG A 265 -6.65 -2.96 -12.52
C ARG A 265 -7.99 -2.47 -13.06
N THR A 266 -8.82 -1.83 -12.25
CA THR A 266 -10.15 -1.40 -12.67
C THR A 266 -10.19 0.12 -12.74
N HIS A 267 -10.58 0.67 -13.88
CA HIS A 267 -10.81 2.10 -14.03
C HIS A 267 -11.96 2.55 -13.13
N LEU A 268 -11.74 3.58 -12.33
CA LEU A 268 -12.76 4.06 -11.40
C LEU A 268 -13.89 4.84 -12.08
N HIS A 269 -13.66 5.36 -13.29
CA HIS A 269 -14.66 6.16 -14.00
C HIS A 269 -15.71 5.33 -14.75
N ASN A 270 -15.38 4.11 -15.19
CA ASN A 270 -16.26 3.26 -16.00
C ASN A 270 -16.30 1.79 -15.55
N SER A 271 -15.52 1.40 -14.55
CA SER A 271 -15.40 0.02 -14.05
C SER A 271 -14.85 -1.00 -15.06
N GLU A 272 -14.21 -0.56 -16.14
CA GLU A 272 -13.54 -1.45 -17.09
C GLU A 272 -12.16 -1.89 -16.58
N ILE A 273 -11.73 -3.09 -17.00
CA ILE A 273 -10.40 -3.60 -16.66
C ILE A 273 -9.36 -2.91 -17.54
N ASP A 274 -8.37 -2.32 -16.90
CA ASP A 274 -7.15 -1.81 -17.49
C ASP A 274 -6.16 -2.98 -17.71
N PRO A 275 -5.86 -3.35 -18.97
CA PRO A 275 -4.92 -4.42 -19.27
C PRO A 275 -3.45 -3.97 -19.12
N GLU A 276 -3.18 -2.67 -19.15
CA GLU A 276 -1.83 -2.09 -19.21
C GLU A 276 -1.31 -1.67 -17.83
N SER A 277 -2.21 -1.50 -16.84
CA SER A 277 -1.84 -1.18 -15.47
C SER A 277 -2.29 -2.23 -14.46
N GLY A 278 -1.43 -2.48 -13.47
CA GLY A 278 -1.69 -3.50 -12.46
C GLY A 278 -0.44 -3.82 -11.67
N ILE A 279 -0.45 -3.46 -10.40
CA ILE A 279 0.69 -3.65 -9.50
C ILE A 279 0.97 -5.12 -9.15
N PHE A 280 -0.02 -6.00 -9.35
CA PHE A 280 0.04 -7.42 -9.00
C PHE A 280 0.06 -8.37 -10.20
N PHE A 281 0.41 -7.89 -11.40
CA PHE A 281 0.28 -8.64 -12.66
C PHE A 281 1.05 -9.99 -12.71
N THR A 282 2.03 -10.18 -11.82
CA THR A 282 2.85 -11.41 -11.72
C THR A 282 2.42 -12.37 -10.60
N LEU A 283 1.28 -12.17 -9.94
CA LEU A 283 0.80 -13.03 -8.85
C LEU A 283 -0.22 -14.12 -9.28
N ASN A 284 -0.41 -14.31 -10.59
CA ASN A 284 -1.21 -15.41 -11.16
C ASN A 284 -0.34 -16.57 -11.61
#